data_AF-A0A660Q9N1-F1
#
_entry.id   AF-A0A660Q9N1-F1
#
_cell.length_a   1.000
_cell.length_b   1.000
_cell.length_c   1.000
_cell.angle_alpha   90.00
_cell.angle_beta   90.00
_cell.angle_gamma   90.00
#
_symmetry.space_group_name_H-M   'P 1'
#
loop_
_entity.id
_entity.type
_entity.pdbx_description
1 polymer ?
#
loop_
_entity_poly.entity_id
_entity_poly.type
_entity_poly.pdbx_seq_one_letter_code
_entity_poly.pdbx_strand_id
1 'polypeptide(L)'
;ILMTIFPMILEAVALFLNIGKIGHLFGTVVATITIFLGLMDEMPREKLIRKVNLKGRKNRRKVKTLMFTYGRISKLEKLQMSSTHAIITGEKLYFSLRLPYEGETLMSISLKELKEVAVHQVISDVTPYLPRMRDLFIPIRNIKSIGKPKHLDYFLVLKTSDNIWTFYEEPEILLNFQKEIEKAMDK
;
A
#
# COMPACT_ATOMS: atom_id res chain seq x y z
N ILE A 1 6.97 19.31 9.12
CA ILE A 1 7.28 20.25 8.01
C ILE A 1 8.17 21.39 8.49
N LEU A 2 7.73 22.25 9.42
CA LEU A 2 8.61 23.32 9.94
C LEU A 2 9.89 22.77 10.61
N MET A 3 9.74 21.76 11.48
CA MET A 3 10.85 21.13 12.21
C MET A 3 11.84 20.36 11.31
N THR A 4 11.40 19.94 10.13
CA THR A 4 12.22 19.20 9.15
C THR A 4 12.96 20.13 8.19
N ILE A 5 12.41 21.32 7.93
CA ILE A 5 13.03 22.33 7.06
C ILE A 5 14.05 23.17 7.83
N PHE A 6 13.79 23.42 9.12
CA PHE A 6 14.65 24.19 10.02
C PHE A 6 16.13 23.75 10.03
N PRO A 7 16.49 22.45 10.19
CA PRO A 7 17.89 22.03 10.16
C PRO A 7 18.56 22.26 8.80
N MET A 8 17.81 22.16 7.71
CA MET A 8 18.33 22.39 6.35
C MET A 8 18.67 23.88 6.11
N ILE A 9 17.83 24.78 6.63
CA ILE A 9 18.09 26.24 6.59
C ILE A 9 19.28 26.60 7.47
N LEU A 10 19.37 26.02 8.68
CA LEU A 10 20.43 26.33 9.64
C LEU A 10 21.80 25.87 9.13
N GLU A 11 21.87 24.71 8.48
CA GLU A 11 23.10 24.22 7.86
C GLU A 11 23.50 25.00 6.60
N ALA A 12 22.52 25.43 5.79
CA ALA A 12 22.81 26.32 4.66
C ALA A 12 23.41 27.65 5.15
N VAL A 13 22.86 28.24 6.21
CA VAL A 13 23.40 29.46 6.84
C VAL A 13 24.79 29.20 7.45
N ALA A 14 25.01 28.07 8.11
CA ALA A 14 26.30 27.70 8.69
C ALA A 14 27.39 27.49 7.63
N LEU A 15 27.06 26.93 6.47
CA LEU A 15 28.00 26.83 5.33
C LEU A 15 28.28 28.20 4.69
N PHE A 16 27.28 29.09 4.59
CA PHE A 16 27.48 30.47 4.13
C PHE A 16 28.42 31.26 5.06
N LEU A 17 28.42 30.95 6.36
CA LEU A 17 29.33 31.51 7.36
C LEU A 17 30.68 30.76 7.45
N ASN A 18 30.89 29.73 6.63
CA ASN A 18 32.09 28.89 6.58
C ASN A 18 32.36 28.09 7.89
N ILE A 19 31.31 27.80 8.68
CA ILE A 19 31.36 27.11 9.98
C ILE A 19 30.97 25.62 9.86
N GLY A 20 31.19 24.98 8.71
CA GLY A 20 30.78 23.57 8.54
C GLY A 20 31.42 22.84 7.35
N LYS A 21 31.43 21.50 7.41
CA LYS A 21 31.89 20.64 6.30
C LYS A 21 30.71 20.24 5.41
N ILE A 22 30.92 20.21 4.09
CA ILE A 22 29.93 19.82 3.06
C ILE A 22 29.26 18.46 3.36
N GLY A 23 29.97 17.53 4.03
CA GLY A 23 29.44 16.22 4.41
C GLY A 23 28.24 16.25 5.37
N HIS A 24 28.08 17.30 6.20
CA HIS A 24 26.92 17.43 7.08
C HIS A 24 25.63 17.71 6.29
N LEU A 25 25.75 18.54 5.24
CA LEU A 25 24.61 18.92 4.40
C LEU A 25 24.04 17.73 3.63
N PHE A 26 24.90 16.82 3.19
CA PHE A 26 24.47 15.55 2.60
C PHE A 26 23.69 14.69 3.61
N GLY A 27 24.20 14.57 4.85
CA GLY A 27 23.52 13.84 5.92
C GLY A 27 22.12 14.38 6.23
N THR A 28 21.97 15.70 6.28
CA THR A 28 20.69 16.36 6.59
C THR A 28 19.69 16.24 5.44
N VAL A 29 20.15 16.31 4.18
CA VAL A 29 19.30 16.05 3.01
C VAL A 29 18.78 14.61 3.03
N VAL A 30 19.66 13.63 3.24
CA VAL A 30 19.28 12.21 3.32
C VAL A 30 18.32 11.95 4.49
N ALA A 31 18.61 12.51 5.67
CA ALA A 31 17.74 12.40 6.84
C ALA A 31 16.36 13.00 6.56
N THR A 32 16.31 14.17 5.91
CA THR A 32 15.04 14.82 5.57
C THR A 32 14.23 14.00 4.58
N ILE A 33 14.86 13.49 3.51
CA ILE A 33 14.21 12.60 2.54
C ILE A 33 13.65 11.35 3.25
N THR A 34 14.43 10.76 4.16
CA THR A 34 14.01 9.58 4.93
C THR A 34 12.80 9.88 5.80
N ILE A 35 12.77 11.05 6.46
CA ILE A 35 11.62 11.48 7.26
C ILE A 35 10.39 11.69 6.37
N PHE A 36 10.55 12.33 5.21
CA PHE A 36 9.45 12.53 4.27
C PHE A 36 8.90 11.21 3.73
N LEU A 37 9.76 10.24 3.40
CA LEU A 37 9.34 8.90 3.00
C LEU A 37 8.53 8.21 4.10
N GLY A 38 8.99 8.27 5.36
CA GLY A 38 8.23 7.73 6.49
C GLY A 38 6.87 8.42 6.68
N LEU A 39 6.80 9.73 6.46
CA LEU A 39 5.54 10.47 6.54
C LEU A 39 4.59 10.17 5.38
N MET A 40 5.10 9.90 4.18
CA MET A 40 4.28 9.53 3.02
C MET A 40 3.45 8.27 3.27
N ASP A 41 3.99 7.30 4.01
CA ASP A 41 3.27 6.08 4.39
C ASP A 41 2.34 6.28 5.60
N GLU A 42 2.73 7.11 6.57
CA GLU A 42 1.91 7.34 7.78
C GLU A 42 0.72 8.27 7.53
N MET A 43 0.84 9.24 6.63
CA MET A 43 -0.19 10.26 6.38
C MET A 43 -1.52 9.67 5.86
N PRO A 44 -1.54 8.77 4.86
CA PRO A 44 -2.78 8.14 4.39
C PRO A 44 -3.46 7.31 5.49
N ARG A 45 -2.67 6.60 6.30
CA ARG A 45 -3.17 5.80 7.44
C ARG A 45 -3.82 6.69 8.50
N GLU A 46 -3.17 7.80 8.84
CA GLU A 46 -3.72 8.80 9.76
C GLU A 46 -5.02 9.42 9.21
N LYS A 47 -5.06 9.71 7.91
CA LYS A 47 -6.25 10.26 7.25
C LYS A 47 -7.43 9.30 7.31
N LEU A 48 -7.21 8.00 7.06
CA LEU A 48 -8.25 6.99 7.16
C LEU A 48 -8.80 6.89 8.59
N ILE A 49 -7.94 6.75 9.61
CA ILE A 49 -8.42 6.59 10.98
C ILE A 49 -9.22 7.81 11.44
N ARG A 50 -8.80 9.03 11.03
CA ARG A 50 -9.54 10.26 11.34
C ARG A 50 -10.91 10.29 10.68
N LYS A 51 -11.02 9.85 9.42
CA LYS A 51 -12.30 9.72 8.71
C LYS A 51 -13.26 8.74 9.40
N VAL A 52 -12.73 7.73 10.09
CA VAL A 52 -13.51 6.72 10.83
C VAL A 52 -13.60 7.07 12.34
N ASN A 53 -13.31 8.31 12.74
CA ASN A 53 -13.34 8.79 14.13
C ASN A 53 -12.43 8.01 15.12
N LEU A 54 -11.42 7.32 14.61
CA LEU A 54 -10.39 6.65 15.40
C LEU A 54 -9.18 7.56 15.59
N LYS A 55 -8.56 7.49 16.77
CA LYS A 55 -7.35 8.26 17.11
C LYS A 55 -6.22 7.35 17.62
N GLY A 56 -4.99 7.83 17.43
CA GLY A 56 -3.79 7.27 18.07
C GLY A 56 -3.00 6.26 17.24
N ARG A 57 -1.74 6.10 17.62
CA ARG A 57 -0.74 5.27 16.92
C ARG A 57 -1.12 3.78 16.87
N LYS A 58 -1.82 3.27 17.87
CA LYS A 58 -2.29 1.87 17.92
C LYS A 58 -3.24 1.56 16.75
N ASN A 59 -4.14 2.48 16.42
CA ASN A 59 -5.10 2.29 15.34
C ASN A 59 -4.46 2.50 13.96
N ARG A 60 -3.48 3.42 13.83
CA ARG A 60 -2.69 3.56 12.59
C ARG A 60 -2.01 2.26 12.18
N ARG A 61 -1.47 1.51 13.15
CA ARG A 61 -0.79 0.21 12.89
C ARG A 61 -1.74 -0.90 12.42
N LYS A 62 -3.04 -0.76 12.68
CA LYS A 62 -4.06 -1.72 12.22
C LYS A 62 -4.49 -1.48 10.78
N VAL A 63 -4.22 -0.29 10.23
CA VAL A 63 -4.52 0.02 8.84
C VAL A 63 -3.60 -0.81 7.94
N LYS A 64 -4.19 -1.61 7.06
CA LYS A 64 -3.47 -2.35 6.03
C LYS A 64 -3.47 -1.52 4.74
N THR A 65 -2.33 -1.46 4.08
CA THR A 65 -2.22 -0.90 2.73
C THR A 65 -2.32 -2.06 1.75
N LEU A 66 -3.29 -2.01 0.84
CA LEU A 66 -3.55 -3.06 -0.15
C LEU A 66 -3.67 -2.41 -1.53
N MET A 67 -3.63 -3.20 -2.59
CA MET A 67 -3.99 -2.75 -3.93
C MET A 67 -5.43 -3.17 -4.23
N PHE A 68 -6.25 -2.24 -4.70
CA PHE A 68 -7.66 -2.48 -4.98
C PHE A 68 -7.94 -2.48 -6.49
N THR A 69 -8.86 -3.34 -6.91
CA THR A 69 -9.53 -3.26 -8.21
C THR A 69 -10.97 -3.74 -8.11
N TYR A 70 -11.82 -3.20 -8.99
CA TYR A 70 -13.22 -3.57 -9.05
C TYR A 70 -13.42 -4.85 -9.88
N GLY A 71 -14.33 -5.73 -9.44
CA GLY A 71 -14.73 -6.92 -10.18
C GLY A 71 -13.83 -8.15 -9.98
N ARG A 72 -14.20 -9.25 -10.67
CA ARG A 72 -13.48 -10.53 -10.60
C ARG A 72 -12.28 -10.52 -11.54
N ILE A 73 -11.10 -10.79 -10.99
CA ILE A 73 -9.83 -10.71 -11.74
C ILE A 73 -9.48 -12.06 -12.34
N SER A 74 -9.09 -12.05 -13.62
CA SER A 74 -8.54 -13.21 -14.33
C SER A 74 -7.04 -13.08 -14.65
N LYS A 75 -6.47 -11.87 -14.69
CA LYS A 75 -5.05 -11.63 -14.98
C LYS A 75 -4.54 -10.28 -14.45
N LEU A 76 -3.36 -10.26 -13.82
CA LEU A 76 -2.80 -9.06 -13.17
C LEU A 76 -2.24 -8.02 -14.15
N GLU A 77 -1.61 -8.45 -15.25
CA GLU A 77 -0.87 -7.59 -16.19
C GLU A 77 -1.68 -6.48 -16.88
N LYS A 78 -3.03 -6.50 -16.81
CA LYS A 78 -3.91 -5.52 -17.48
C LYS A 78 -4.72 -4.64 -16.52
N LEU A 79 -4.48 -4.73 -15.21
CA LEU A 79 -5.30 -4.04 -14.23
C LEU A 79 -4.69 -2.71 -13.78
N GLN A 80 -5.49 -1.64 -13.88
CA GLN A 80 -5.22 -0.41 -13.15
C GLN A 80 -5.62 -0.62 -11.69
N MET A 81 -4.65 -1.02 -10.86
CA MET A 81 -4.85 -1.11 -9.42
C MET A 81 -4.60 0.23 -8.76
N SER A 82 -5.46 0.60 -7.81
CA SER A 82 -5.27 1.77 -6.96
C SER A 82 -4.85 1.34 -5.56
N SER A 83 -3.86 2.01 -4.98
CA SER A 83 -3.54 1.80 -3.56
C SER A 83 -4.74 2.20 -2.69
N THR A 84 -5.13 1.29 -1.79
CA THR A 84 -6.21 1.45 -0.84
C THR A 84 -5.69 1.23 0.59
N HIS A 85 -6.30 1.92 1.54
CA HIS A 85 -6.03 1.73 2.96
C HIS A 85 -7.28 1.16 3.61
N ALA A 86 -7.18 0.02 4.27
CA ALA A 86 -8.29 -0.71 4.86
C ALA A 86 -8.13 -0.90 6.37
N ILE A 87 -9.23 -0.81 7.11
CA ILE A 87 -9.28 -1.06 8.55
C ILE A 87 -10.64 -1.65 8.94
N ILE A 88 -10.62 -2.63 9.84
CA ILE A 88 -11.82 -3.22 10.42
C ILE A 88 -12.03 -2.58 11.80
N THR A 89 -13.23 -2.02 12.04
CA THR A 89 -13.58 -1.46 13.34
C THR A 89 -15.09 -1.58 13.60
N GLY A 90 -15.45 -2.10 14.78
CA GLY A 90 -16.83 -2.50 15.06
C GLY A 90 -17.29 -3.58 14.08
N GLU A 91 -18.52 -3.45 13.59
CA GLU A 91 -19.14 -4.38 12.62
C GLU A 91 -18.91 -3.97 11.15
N LYS A 92 -17.94 -3.10 10.86
CA LYS A 92 -17.72 -2.56 9.51
C LYS A 92 -16.26 -2.64 9.09
N LEU A 93 -16.07 -2.96 7.83
CA LEU A 93 -14.81 -2.82 7.11
C LEU A 93 -14.82 -1.46 6.41
N TYR A 94 -13.85 -0.61 6.71
CA TYR A 94 -13.67 0.69 6.05
C TYR A 94 -12.45 0.65 5.15
N PHE A 95 -12.55 1.21 3.96
CA PHE A 95 -11.40 1.34 3.06
C PHE A 95 -11.46 2.62 2.23
N SER A 96 -10.31 3.17 1.89
CA SER A 96 -10.23 4.34 1.00
C SER A 96 -10.04 3.94 -0.45
N LEU A 97 -10.84 4.51 -1.34
CA LEU A 97 -10.79 4.21 -2.76
C LEU A 97 -10.52 5.49 -3.53
N ARG A 98 -9.54 5.44 -4.43
CA ARG A 98 -9.20 6.58 -5.28
C ARG A 98 -9.93 6.41 -6.62
N LEU A 99 -11.03 7.13 -6.77
CA LEU A 99 -11.78 7.14 -8.01
C LEU A 99 -11.12 8.09 -9.02
N PRO A 100 -11.12 7.76 -10.31
CA PRO A 100 -10.84 8.74 -11.35
C PRO A 100 -11.79 9.94 -11.17
N TYR A 101 -11.26 11.16 -11.16
CA TYR A 101 -12.00 12.43 -11.10
C TYR A 101 -12.64 12.83 -9.75
N GLU A 102 -13.01 11.90 -8.87
CA GLU A 102 -13.65 12.23 -7.57
C GLU A 102 -12.69 12.28 -6.37
N GLY A 103 -11.42 11.87 -6.58
CA GLY A 103 -10.43 11.87 -5.51
C GLY A 103 -10.56 10.66 -4.58
N GLU A 104 -10.24 10.83 -3.30
CA GLU A 104 -10.19 9.73 -2.33
C GLU A 104 -11.47 9.64 -1.48
N THR A 105 -12.31 8.67 -1.84
CA THR A 105 -13.61 8.38 -1.21
C THR A 105 -13.46 7.33 -0.10
N LEU A 106 -14.22 7.48 0.98
CA LEU A 106 -14.31 6.48 2.03
C LEU A 106 -15.45 5.51 1.70
N MET A 107 -15.13 4.23 1.61
CA MET A 107 -16.08 3.15 1.46
C MET A 107 -16.22 2.40 2.78
N SER A 108 -17.41 1.87 3.04
CA SER A 108 -17.67 1.01 4.18
C SER A 108 -18.54 -0.17 3.77
N ILE A 109 -18.16 -1.38 4.19
CA ILE A 109 -18.95 -2.61 4.02
C ILE A 109 -19.33 -3.10 5.41
N SER A 110 -20.61 -3.42 5.60
CA SER A 110 -21.06 -4.10 6.81
C SER A 110 -20.56 -5.54 6.81
N LEU A 111 -19.96 -6.00 7.91
CA LEU A 111 -19.49 -7.38 8.02
C LEU A 111 -20.64 -8.39 7.92
N LYS A 112 -21.86 -7.98 8.29
CA LYS A 112 -23.09 -8.79 8.15
C LYS A 112 -23.56 -8.95 6.71
N GLU A 113 -23.14 -8.07 5.80
CA GLU A 113 -23.48 -8.13 4.38
C GLU A 113 -22.48 -8.98 3.57
N LEU A 114 -21.36 -9.39 4.18
CA LEU A 114 -20.37 -10.24 3.56
C LEU A 114 -20.90 -11.67 3.45
N LYS A 115 -21.10 -12.11 2.21
CA LYS A 115 -21.51 -13.48 1.89
C LYS A 115 -20.30 -14.42 1.77
N GLU A 116 -19.19 -13.89 1.28
CA GLU A 116 -17.98 -14.67 1.02
C GLU A 116 -16.74 -13.79 1.22
N VAL A 117 -15.76 -14.36 1.91
CA VAL A 117 -14.43 -13.78 2.13
C VAL A 117 -13.44 -14.88 1.78
N ALA A 118 -12.77 -14.76 0.63
CA ALA A 118 -11.89 -15.83 0.15
C ALA A 118 -10.65 -15.28 -0.52
N VAL A 119 -9.51 -15.94 -0.30
CA VAL A 119 -8.29 -15.67 -1.06
C VAL A 119 -8.25 -16.61 -2.27
N HIS A 120 -8.35 -16.03 -3.46
CA HIS A 120 -8.22 -16.75 -4.73
C HIS A 120 -6.80 -16.63 -5.27
N GLN A 121 -6.29 -17.77 -5.73
CA GLN A 121 -5.07 -17.81 -6.50
C GLN A 121 -5.40 -17.71 -7.99
N VAL A 122 -4.72 -16.81 -8.69
CA VAL A 122 -4.79 -16.66 -10.14
C VAL A 122 -3.43 -17.03 -10.71
N ILE A 123 -3.43 -17.97 -11.64
CA ILE A 123 -2.22 -18.42 -12.32
C ILE A 123 -2.19 -17.76 -13.69
N SER A 124 -1.22 -16.89 -13.90
CA SER A 124 -1.00 -16.23 -15.19
C SER A 124 0.17 -16.89 -15.91
N ASP A 125 -0.07 -17.36 -17.14
CA ASP A 125 1.02 -17.80 -18.01
C ASP A 125 1.78 -16.57 -18.54
N VAL A 126 3.10 -16.57 -18.36
CA VAL A 126 3.99 -15.48 -18.75
C VAL A 126 5.16 -16.05 -19.54
N THR A 127 5.55 -15.36 -20.61
CA THR A 127 6.74 -15.71 -21.38
C THR A 127 7.97 -15.52 -20.46
N PRO A 128 8.67 -16.60 -20.08
CA PRO A 128 9.77 -16.51 -19.14
C PRO A 128 10.87 -15.61 -19.72
N TYR A 129 11.30 -14.62 -18.94
CA TYR A 129 12.36 -13.73 -19.35
C TYR A 129 13.71 -14.44 -19.16
N LEU A 130 14.49 -14.55 -20.24
CA LEU A 130 15.85 -15.06 -20.18
C LEU A 130 16.82 -13.88 -20.05
N PRO A 131 17.59 -13.80 -18.93
CA PRO A 131 18.51 -12.69 -18.71
C PRO A 131 19.62 -12.70 -19.77
N ARG A 132 19.97 -11.52 -20.26
CA ARG A 132 21.04 -11.28 -21.23
C ARG A 132 22.21 -10.58 -20.53
N MET A 133 23.41 -10.65 -21.10
CA MET A 133 24.62 -10.00 -20.54
C MET A 133 24.44 -8.49 -20.24
N ARG A 134 23.63 -7.78 -21.06
CA ARG A 134 23.31 -6.35 -20.85
C ARG A 134 22.52 -6.08 -19.56
N ASP A 135 21.80 -7.06 -19.07
CA ASP A 135 20.90 -6.94 -17.94
C ASP A 135 21.65 -6.90 -16.59
N LEU A 136 22.94 -7.23 -16.60
CA LEU A 136 23.85 -7.03 -15.47
C LEU A 136 24.12 -5.53 -15.21
N PHE A 137 23.88 -4.67 -16.19
CA PHE A 137 24.22 -3.25 -16.15
C PHE A 137 22.99 -2.33 -16.26
N ILE A 138 21.81 -2.87 -16.59
CA ILE A 138 20.58 -2.11 -16.76
C ILE A 138 19.47 -2.76 -15.92
N PRO A 139 18.77 -2.00 -15.06
CA PRO A 139 17.66 -2.54 -14.28
C PRO A 139 16.55 -3.04 -15.20
N ILE A 140 16.26 -4.33 -15.10
CA ILE A 140 15.25 -5.02 -15.92
C ILE A 140 13.88 -4.82 -15.27
N ARG A 141 12.85 -4.51 -16.08
CA ARG A 141 11.48 -4.36 -15.58
C ARG A 141 10.80 -5.67 -15.16
N ASN A 142 11.27 -6.82 -15.69
CA ASN A 142 10.58 -8.11 -15.58
C ASN A 142 11.33 -9.14 -14.72
N ILE A 143 12.07 -8.71 -13.70
CA ILE A 143 12.88 -9.58 -12.83
C ILE A 143 12.05 -10.75 -12.25
N LYS A 144 10.78 -10.51 -11.90
CA LYS A 144 9.89 -11.54 -11.35
C LYS A 144 9.65 -12.72 -12.29
N SER A 145 9.78 -12.52 -13.60
CA SER A 145 9.57 -13.52 -14.68
C SER A 145 10.83 -14.27 -15.11
N ILE A 146 11.99 -13.99 -14.48
CA ILE A 146 13.24 -14.69 -14.80
C ILE A 146 13.10 -16.18 -14.48
N GLY A 147 13.16 -17.02 -15.52
CA GLY A 147 13.09 -18.49 -15.40
C GLY A 147 11.76 -19.04 -14.85
N LYS A 148 10.74 -18.20 -14.68
CA LYS A 148 9.43 -18.60 -14.15
C LYS A 148 8.37 -18.50 -15.25
N PRO A 149 7.86 -19.64 -15.77
CA PRO A 149 6.84 -19.64 -16.83
C PRO A 149 5.45 -19.26 -16.33
N LYS A 150 5.24 -19.23 -15.01
CA LYS A 150 3.94 -18.93 -14.38
C LYS A 150 4.11 -17.92 -13.25
N HIS A 151 3.19 -16.96 -13.18
CA HIS A 151 3.01 -16.08 -12.03
C HIS A 151 1.82 -16.55 -11.20
N LEU A 152 2.04 -16.63 -9.89
CA LEU A 152 1.02 -16.99 -8.91
C LEU A 152 0.67 -15.70 -8.17
N ASP A 153 -0.48 -15.14 -8.51
CA ASP A 153 -1.00 -13.94 -7.89
C ASP A 153 -2.13 -14.33 -6.94
N TYR A 154 -2.18 -13.70 -5.77
CA TYR A 154 -3.18 -13.97 -4.75
C TYR A 154 -4.07 -12.75 -4.58
N PHE A 155 -5.38 -12.98 -4.51
CA PHE A 155 -6.38 -11.93 -4.41
C PHE A 155 -7.36 -12.24 -3.30
N LEU A 156 -7.56 -11.30 -2.38
CA LEU A 156 -8.66 -11.37 -1.44
C LEU A 156 -9.92 -10.82 -2.11
N VAL A 157 -10.93 -11.68 -2.24
CA VAL A 157 -12.23 -11.33 -2.81
C VAL A 157 -13.25 -11.28 -1.67
N LEU A 158 -13.91 -10.13 -1.56
CA LEU A 158 -15.04 -9.91 -0.66
C LEU A 158 -16.32 -9.78 -1.50
N LYS A 159 -17.29 -10.65 -1.24
CA LYS A 159 -18.56 -10.66 -1.95
C LYS A 159 -19.68 -10.18 -1.04
N THR A 160 -20.37 -9.13 -1.46
CA THR A 160 -21.63 -8.69 -0.84
C THR A 160 -22.83 -9.17 -1.66
N SER A 161 -24.05 -8.76 -1.28
CA SER A 161 -25.25 -9.00 -2.10
C SER A 161 -25.10 -8.50 -3.53
N ASP A 162 -24.49 -7.32 -3.69
CA ASP A 162 -24.57 -6.54 -4.92
C ASP A 162 -23.21 -6.32 -5.59
N ASN A 163 -22.10 -6.49 -4.86
CA ASN A 163 -20.77 -6.12 -5.33
C ASN A 163 -19.71 -7.18 -5.02
N ILE A 164 -18.65 -7.18 -5.84
CA ILE A 164 -17.44 -7.98 -5.64
C ILE A 164 -16.26 -6.99 -5.51
N TRP A 165 -15.60 -7.04 -4.36
CA TRP A 165 -14.44 -6.20 -4.04
C TRP A 165 -13.20 -7.06 -4.03
N THR A 166 -12.20 -6.69 -4.82
CA THR A 166 -10.98 -7.49 -4.94
C THR A 166 -9.75 -6.69 -4.51
N PHE A 167 -8.98 -7.28 -3.62
CA PHE A 167 -7.75 -6.73 -3.07
C PHE A 167 -6.57 -7.64 -3.43
N TYR A 168 -5.43 -7.02 -3.70
CA TYR A 168 -4.18 -7.67 -4.05
C TYR A 168 -3.09 -7.18 -3.11
N GLU A 169 -2.31 -8.11 -2.58
CA GLU A 169 -1.08 -7.85 -1.84
C GLU A 169 -0.29 -9.16 -1.66
N GLU A 170 0.81 -9.13 -0.90
CA GLU A 170 1.53 -10.34 -0.50
C GLU A 170 0.59 -11.39 0.16
N PRO A 171 0.77 -12.70 -0.11
CA PRO A 171 -0.15 -13.73 0.35
C PRO A 171 -0.31 -13.78 1.87
N GLU A 172 0.77 -13.57 2.61
CA GLU A 172 0.75 -13.54 4.08
C GLU A 172 -0.13 -12.39 4.60
N ILE A 173 -0.03 -11.21 3.98
CA ILE A 173 -0.85 -10.04 4.35
C ILE A 173 -2.32 -10.33 4.07
N LEU A 174 -2.64 -10.90 2.90
CA LEU A 174 -4.01 -11.24 2.53
C LEU A 174 -4.63 -12.30 3.45
N LEU A 175 -3.89 -13.37 3.77
CA LEU A 175 -4.36 -14.43 4.67
C LEU A 175 -4.55 -13.92 6.09
N ASN A 176 -3.64 -13.08 6.59
CA ASN A 176 -3.79 -12.45 7.89
C ASN A 176 -5.00 -11.51 7.92
N PHE A 177 -5.23 -10.76 6.84
CA PHE A 177 -6.37 -9.86 6.74
C PHE A 177 -7.70 -10.62 6.62
N GLN A 178 -7.76 -11.70 5.85
CA GLN A 178 -8.91 -12.62 5.83
C GLN A 178 -9.25 -13.10 7.24
N LYS A 179 -8.27 -13.62 7.98
CA LYS A 179 -8.46 -14.08 9.37
C LYS A 179 -8.94 -12.95 10.29
N GLU A 180 -8.47 -11.72 10.10
CA GLU A 180 -8.94 -10.55 10.85
C GLU A 180 -10.42 -10.25 10.54
N ILE A 181 -10.86 -10.40 9.29
CA ILE A 181 -12.27 -10.23 8.87
C ILE A 181 -13.15 -11.33 9.45
N GLU A 182 -12.77 -12.60 9.28
CA GLU A 182 -13.53 -13.75 9.79
C GLU A 182 -13.73 -13.67 11.31
N LYS A 183 -12.66 -13.38 12.06
CA LYS A 183 -12.74 -13.18 13.52
C LYS A 183 -13.64 -12.00 13.93
N ALA A 184 -13.83 -11.02 13.05
CA ALA A 184 -14.71 -9.89 13.31
C ALA A 184 -16.16 -10.18 12.88
N MET A 185 -16.39 -11.14 11.98
CA MET A 185 -17.71 -11.64 11.62
C MET A 185 -18.28 -12.58 12.68
N ASP A 186 -17.43 -13.34 13.37
CA ASP A 186 -17.82 -14.28 14.43
C ASP A 186 -18.16 -13.61 15.78
N LYS A 187 -18.02 -12.28 15.89
CA LYS A 187 -18.28 -11.50 17.10
C LYS A 187 -19.63 -10.80 17.05
#